data_AF-A0A645J6N3-F1
#
_entry.id   AF-A0A645J6N3-F1
#
_cell.length_a   1.000
_cell.length_b   1.000
_cell.length_c   1.000
_cell.angle_alpha   90.00
_cell.angle_beta   90.00
_cell.angle_gamma   90.00
#
_symmetry.space_group_name_H-M   'P 1'
#
loop_
_entity.id
_entity.type
_entity.pdbx_description
1 polymer ?
#
loop_
_entity_poly.entity_id
_entity_poly.type
_entity_poly.pdbx_seq_one_letter_code
_entity_poly.pdbx_strand_id
1 'polypeptide(L)'
;MFMIKDKFDLAIPVFIVLQEELAEILNYAPDWWGDDNKEIYDNLIFLMPSLSYEEFCDAIGDPKDEYEQVWNYKNAVFWSFGRKDYKKTNWWSKTASSKISGKITIRTANTVRKIATL
;
A
#
# COMPACT_ATOMS: atom_id res chain seq x y z
N MET A 1 -24.98 0.62 13.42
CA MET A 1 -23.78 1.23 14.03
C MET A 1 -22.60 0.31 13.68
N PHE A 2 -21.41 0.84 13.37
CA PHE A 2 -20.31 0.01 12.86
C PHE A 2 -19.73 -0.84 13.99
N MET A 3 -19.65 -2.17 13.80
CA MET A 3 -19.19 -3.13 14.83
C MET A 3 -17.91 -2.68 15.56
N ILE A 4 -16.95 -2.09 14.85
CA ILE A 4 -15.69 -1.61 15.44
C ILE A 4 -15.92 -0.46 16.43
N LYS A 5 -16.78 0.51 16.09
CA LYS A 5 -17.14 1.62 16.99
C LYS A 5 -17.92 1.09 18.20
N ASP A 6 -18.84 0.18 17.99
CA ASP A 6 -19.69 -0.36 19.06
C ASP A 6 -18.91 -1.17 20.10
N LYS A 7 -17.94 -1.96 19.63
CA LYS A 7 -17.20 -2.91 20.48
C LYS A 7 -15.89 -2.34 21.03
N PHE A 8 -15.25 -1.45 20.30
CA PHE A 8 -13.92 -0.95 20.64
C PHE A 8 -13.86 0.57 20.80
N ASP A 9 -14.99 1.29 20.61
CA ASP A 9 -15.06 2.76 20.62
C ASP A 9 -14.19 3.45 19.54
N LEU A 10 -13.69 2.69 18.57
CA LEU A 10 -12.81 3.17 17.52
C LEU A 10 -13.59 3.62 16.27
N ALA A 11 -13.55 4.93 15.99
CA ALA A 11 -14.07 5.51 14.77
C ALA A 11 -12.96 5.59 13.70
N ILE A 12 -12.60 4.43 13.14
CA ILE A 12 -11.50 4.30 12.18
C ILE A 12 -12.02 3.86 10.80
N PRO A 13 -11.41 4.35 9.70
CA PRO A 13 -11.73 3.87 8.36
C PRO A 13 -11.29 2.40 8.19
N VAL A 14 -12.08 1.62 7.47
CA VAL A 14 -11.82 0.20 7.19
C VAL A 14 -11.84 -0.03 5.69
N PHE A 15 -10.78 -0.64 5.18
CA PHE A 15 -10.72 -1.12 3.81
C PHE A 15 -11.23 -2.56 3.74
N ILE A 16 -12.16 -2.84 2.84
CA ILE A 16 -12.75 -4.17 2.62
C ILE A 16 -12.55 -4.52 1.15
N VAL A 17 -12.06 -5.72 0.87
CA VAL A 17 -11.80 -6.24 -0.47
C VAL A 17 -12.15 -7.72 -0.49
N LEU A 18 -12.64 -8.22 -1.63
CA LEU A 18 -12.86 -9.65 -1.79
C LEU A 18 -11.51 -10.38 -1.91
N GLN A 19 -11.45 -11.61 -1.43
CA GLN A 19 -10.24 -12.43 -1.55
C GLN A 19 -9.85 -12.67 -3.01
N GLU A 20 -10.84 -12.90 -3.88
CA GLU A 20 -10.63 -13.09 -5.33
C GLU A 20 -10.07 -11.82 -5.99
N GLU A 21 -10.55 -10.64 -5.59
CA GLU A 21 -10.02 -9.35 -6.06
C GLU A 21 -8.58 -9.13 -5.58
N LEU A 22 -8.26 -9.50 -4.33
CA LEU A 22 -6.90 -9.45 -3.83
C LEU A 22 -5.98 -10.40 -4.61
N ALA A 23 -6.42 -11.62 -4.88
CA ALA A 23 -5.67 -12.59 -5.67
C ALA A 23 -5.43 -12.07 -7.10
N GLU A 24 -6.44 -11.46 -7.73
CA GLU A 24 -6.30 -10.81 -9.02
C GLU A 24 -5.25 -9.70 -8.96
N ILE A 25 -5.32 -8.78 -7.99
CA ILE A 25 -4.32 -7.71 -7.83
C ILE A 25 -2.92 -8.31 -7.77
N LEU A 26 -2.71 -9.35 -6.95
CA LEU A 26 -1.39 -9.99 -6.80
C LEU A 26 -0.89 -10.68 -8.07
N ASN A 27 -1.79 -11.18 -8.94
CA ASN A 27 -1.41 -11.75 -10.23
C ASN A 27 -0.87 -10.72 -11.22
N TYR A 28 -1.17 -9.44 -10.99
CA TYR A 28 -0.65 -8.33 -11.78
C TYR A 28 0.62 -7.72 -11.19
N ALA A 29 1.18 -8.27 -10.10
CA ALA A 29 2.40 -7.75 -9.50
C ALA A 29 3.54 -7.69 -10.55
N PRO A 30 4.30 -6.57 -10.60
CA PRO A 30 5.42 -6.46 -11.52
C PRO A 30 6.57 -7.39 -11.11
N ASP A 31 7.40 -7.79 -12.07
CA ASP A 31 8.46 -8.80 -11.89
C ASP A 31 9.46 -8.48 -10.77
N TRP A 32 9.61 -7.20 -10.42
CA TRP A 32 10.52 -6.72 -9.38
C TRP A 32 9.92 -6.74 -7.97
N TRP A 33 8.65 -7.09 -7.81
CA TRP A 33 7.94 -6.95 -6.53
C TRP A 33 7.74 -8.28 -5.80
N GLY A 34 8.16 -8.29 -4.53
CA GLY A 34 7.91 -9.38 -3.60
C GLY A 34 8.74 -10.62 -3.89
N ASP A 35 10.01 -10.46 -4.25
CA ASP A 35 10.94 -11.59 -4.26
C ASP A 35 11.37 -11.96 -2.82
N ASP A 36 12.31 -12.90 -2.68
CA ASP A 36 12.85 -13.29 -1.37
C ASP A 36 13.98 -12.35 -0.89
N ASN A 37 14.21 -11.21 -1.57
CA ASN A 37 15.30 -10.29 -1.25
C ASN A 37 15.00 -9.48 0.00
N LYS A 38 15.65 -9.87 1.10
CA LYS A 38 15.50 -9.22 2.41
C LYS A 38 16.07 -7.80 2.48
N GLU A 39 16.79 -7.32 1.47
CA GLU A 39 17.27 -5.94 1.41
C GLU A 39 16.23 -4.98 0.83
N ILE A 40 15.15 -5.50 0.24
CA ILE A 40 14.04 -4.72 -0.29
C ILE A 40 12.85 -4.77 0.69
N TYR A 41 12.09 -3.69 0.71
CA TYR A 41 10.76 -3.66 1.32
C TYR A 41 9.71 -3.56 0.24
N ASP A 42 9.09 -4.69 -0.08
CA ASP A 42 7.93 -4.77 -0.96
C ASP A 42 6.64 -4.51 -0.17
N ASN A 43 5.98 -3.43 -0.53
CA ASN A 43 4.72 -3.01 0.06
C ASN A 43 3.63 -2.94 -1.01
N LEU A 44 2.41 -3.21 -0.59
CA LEU A 44 1.20 -2.93 -1.34
C LEU A 44 0.41 -1.86 -0.58
N ILE A 45 0.17 -0.74 -1.25
CA ILE A 45 -0.66 0.34 -0.74
C ILE A 45 -2.05 0.19 -1.33
N PHE A 46 -3.05 -0.02 -0.49
CA PHE A 46 -4.46 0.02 -0.86
C PHE A 46 -4.98 1.45 -0.72
N LEU A 47 -5.51 2.00 -1.80
CA LEU A 47 -6.21 3.27 -1.81
C LEU A 47 -7.67 3.04 -1.42
N MET A 48 -8.18 3.82 -0.48
CA MET A 48 -9.61 3.80 -0.16
C MET A 48 -10.42 4.19 -1.40
N PRO A 49 -11.67 3.71 -1.56
CA PRO A 49 -12.49 4.03 -2.74
C PRO A 49 -12.68 5.53 -3.03
N SER A 50 -12.48 6.39 -2.03
CA SER A 50 -12.59 7.85 -2.14
C SER A 50 -11.26 8.56 -2.44
N LEU A 51 -10.23 7.83 -2.85
CA LEU A 51 -8.92 8.35 -3.22
C LEU A 51 -8.49 7.73 -4.55
N SER A 52 -8.39 8.55 -5.60
CA SER A 52 -7.83 8.10 -6.88
C SER A 52 -6.31 7.99 -6.80
N TYR A 53 -5.70 7.30 -7.77
CA TYR A 53 -4.25 7.20 -7.87
C TYR A 53 -3.61 8.56 -8.16
N GLU A 54 -4.24 9.37 -9.02
CA GLU A 54 -3.80 10.72 -9.35
C GLU A 54 -3.83 11.62 -8.11
N GLU A 55 -4.94 11.62 -7.35
CA GLU A 55 -5.04 12.36 -6.09
C GLU A 55 -4.02 11.91 -5.05
N PHE A 56 -3.70 10.61 -5.03
CA PHE A 56 -2.66 10.05 -4.17
C PHE A 56 -1.29 10.61 -4.56
N CYS A 57 -0.92 10.55 -5.85
CA CYS A 57 0.33 11.09 -6.37
C CYS A 57 0.45 12.60 -6.16
N ASP A 58 -0.60 13.37 -6.43
CA ASP A 58 -0.63 14.82 -6.19
C ASP A 58 -0.37 15.16 -4.71
N ALA A 59 -0.88 14.33 -3.79
CA ALA A 59 -0.75 14.57 -2.35
C ALA A 59 0.63 14.22 -1.78
N ILE A 60 1.31 13.20 -2.32
CA ILE A 60 2.59 12.70 -1.78
C ILE A 60 3.81 13.08 -2.63
N GLY A 61 3.57 13.50 -3.87
CA GLY A 61 4.59 13.78 -4.88
C GLY A 61 5.14 12.52 -5.54
N ASP A 62 5.94 12.73 -6.58
CA ASP A 62 6.53 11.64 -7.35
C ASP A 62 7.51 10.80 -6.52
N PRO A 63 7.61 9.48 -6.77
CA PRO A 63 8.68 8.67 -6.21
C PRO A 63 10.03 9.15 -6.74
N LYS A 64 11.11 8.84 -6.01
CA LYS A 64 12.46 9.00 -6.55
C LYS A 64 12.88 7.70 -7.22
N ASP A 65 12.88 7.66 -8.54
CA ASP A 65 13.20 6.46 -9.33
C ASP A 65 14.54 5.78 -8.95
N GLU A 66 15.51 6.55 -8.44
CA GLU A 66 16.79 6.00 -7.93
C GLU A 66 16.61 5.11 -6.69
N TYR A 67 15.58 5.34 -5.88
CA TYR A 67 15.38 4.70 -4.57
C TYR A 67 14.08 3.90 -4.46
N GLU A 68 13.13 4.13 -5.36
CA GLU A 68 11.76 3.65 -5.27
C GLU A 68 11.29 3.11 -6.62
N GLN A 69 10.63 1.97 -6.59
CA GLN A 69 9.90 1.41 -7.73
C GLN A 69 8.42 1.41 -7.39
N VAL A 70 7.61 1.96 -8.30
CA VAL A 70 6.17 2.06 -8.11
C VAL A 70 5.45 1.55 -9.34
N TRP A 71 4.31 0.92 -9.13
CA TRP A 71 3.39 0.56 -10.20
C TRP A 71 1.97 0.45 -9.67
N ASN A 72 0.98 0.95 -10.40
CA ASN A 72 -0.42 0.92 -9.96
C ASN A 72 -1.24 -0.10 -10.76
N TYR A 73 -2.12 -0.79 -10.07
CA TYR A 73 -3.17 -1.63 -10.66
C TYR A 73 -4.46 -1.44 -9.88
N LYS A 74 -5.51 -0.97 -10.56
CA LYS A 74 -6.77 -0.57 -9.92
C LYS A 74 -6.50 0.39 -8.76
N ASN A 75 -7.01 0.06 -7.57
CA ASN A 75 -6.85 0.82 -6.33
C ASN A 75 -5.67 0.32 -5.47
N ALA A 76 -4.74 -0.44 -6.03
CA ALA A 76 -3.54 -0.90 -5.35
C ALA A 76 -2.28 -0.33 -6.01
N VAL A 77 -1.31 0.05 -5.19
CA VAL A 77 0.00 0.56 -5.64
C VAL A 77 1.08 -0.33 -5.07
N PHE A 78 1.77 -1.03 -5.96
CA PHE A 78 2.98 -1.77 -5.68
C PHE A 78 4.10 -0.76 -5.45
N TRP A 79 4.79 -0.90 -4.33
CA TRP A 79 5.85 0.03 -3.95
C TRP A 79 6.98 -0.70 -3.25
N SER A 80 8.16 -0.64 -3.86
CA SER A 80 9.38 -1.26 -3.35
C SER A 80 10.50 -0.24 -3.21
N PHE A 81 11.31 -0.40 -2.16
CA PHE A 81 12.50 0.42 -1.93
C PHE A 81 13.54 -0.35 -1.11
N GLY A 82 14.80 0.06 -1.22
CA GLY A 82 15.89 -0.52 -0.45
C GLY A 82 15.80 -0.14 1.03
N ARG A 83 15.87 -1.14 1.93
CA ARG A 83 15.76 -0.93 3.39
C ARG A 83 16.80 0.02 3.94
N LYS A 84 18.04 -0.05 3.44
CA LYS A 84 19.14 0.83 3.87
C LYS A 84 18.96 2.29 3.42
N ASP A 85 18.23 2.50 2.32
CA ASP A 85 18.05 3.80 1.68
C ASP A 85 16.66 4.40 1.95
N TYR A 86 15.87 3.81 2.86
CA TYR A 86 14.50 4.24 3.16
C TYR A 86 14.37 5.75 3.45
N LYS A 87 15.38 6.36 4.11
CA LYS A 87 15.39 7.81 4.41
C LYS A 87 15.54 8.70 3.16
N LYS A 88 16.05 8.14 2.07
CA LYS A 88 16.25 8.86 0.81
C LYS A 88 15.00 8.86 -0.06
N THR A 89 14.12 7.86 0.13
CA THR A 89 12.81 7.75 -0.54
C THR A 89 11.91 8.96 -0.26
N ASN A 90 11.05 9.31 -1.21
CA ASN A 90 10.01 10.32 -1.01
C ASN A 90 8.81 9.71 -0.26
N TRP A 91 8.31 8.55 -0.68
CA TRP A 91 7.02 8.04 -0.21
C TRP A 91 7.04 7.54 1.23
N TRP A 92 8.19 7.09 1.77
CA TRP A 92 8.27 6.60 3.15
C TRP A 92 7.77 7.61 4.19
N SER A 93 8.25 8.84 4.11
CA SER A 93 7.81 9.88 5.05
C SER A 93 6.41 10.41 4.72
N LYS A 94 6.07 10.49 3.43
CA LYS A 94 4.85 11.14 2.93
C LYS A 94 3.60 10.29 3.12
N THR A 95 3.69 8.98 2.94
CA THR A 95 2.56 8.07 3.16
C THR A 95 2.13 8.03 4.64
N ALA A 96 3.06 8.26 5.58
CA ALA A 96 2.75 8.34 7.01
C ALA A 96 2.22 9.72 7.47
N SER A 97 2.70 10.82 6.88
CA SER A 97 2.49 12.18 7.40
C SER A 97 1.56 13.08 6.56
N SER A 98 1.23 12.67 5.33
CA SER A 98 0.36 13.45 4.46
C SER A 98 -1.10 13.40 4.90
N LYS A 99 -1.91 14.32 4.36
CA LYS A 99 -3.36 14.41 4.62
C LYS A 99 -4.13 13.17 4.14
N ILE A 100 -3.51 12.30 3.34
CA ILE A 100 -4.10 11.09 2.80
C ILE A 100 -3.75 9.83 3.62
N SER A 101 -2.97 9.94 4.71
CA SER A 101 -2.52 8.77 5.48
C SER A 101 -3.69 7.95 6.06
N GLY A 102 -4.79 8.61 6.42
CA GLY A 102 -6.04 7.95 6.84
C GLY A 102 -6.90 7.39 5.68
N LYS A 103 -6.48 7.62 4.43
CA LYS A 103 -7.16 7.16 3.21
C LYS A 103 -6.40 6.04 2.48
N ILE A 104 -5.34 5.50 3.10
CA ILE A 104 -4.56 4.40 2.55
C ILE A 104 -4.36 3.30 3.59
N THR A 105 -4.06 2.09 3.13
CA THR A 105 -3.64 0.98 3.98
C THR A 105 -2.41 0.33 3.37
N ILE A 106 -1.31 0.26 4.13
CA ILE A 106 -0.05 -0.31 3.65
C ILE A 106 0.18 -1.67 4.31
N ARG A 107 0.51 -2.69 3.52
CA ARG A 107 0.90 -4.02 4.01
C ARG A 107 2.09 -4.54 3.23
N THR A 108 2.92 -5.35 3.88
CA THR A 108 4.06 -6.00 3.20
C THR A 108 3.57 -7.09 2.26
N ALA A 109 4.38 -7.39 1.23
CA ALA A 109 4.10 -8.47 0.27
C ALA A 109 3.76 -9.80 0.96
N ASN A 110 4.53 -10.18 1.98
CA ASN A 110 4.30 -11.41 2.74
C ASN A 110 2.94 -11.42 3.45
N THR A 111 2.51 -10.26 3.96
CA THR A 111 1.22 -10.14 4.65
C THR A 111 0.07 -10.31 3.66
N VAL A 112 0.11 -9.60 2.53
CA VAL A 112 -0.98 -9.65 1.54
C VAL A 112 -1.08 -11.01 0.85
N ARG A 113 0.06 -11.66 0.56
CA ARG A 113 0.07 -13.03 0.03
C ARG A 113 -0.55 -14.02 1.00
N LYS A 114 -0.22 -13.92 2.30
CA LYS A 114 -0.82 -14.77 3.32
C LYS A 114 -2.33 -14.56 3.40
N ILE A 115 -2.80 -13.30 3.38
CA ILE A 115 -4.23 -12.98 3.44
C ILE A 115 -4.97 -13.51 2.20
N ALA A 116 -4.36 -13.45 1.02
CA ALA A 116 -4.97 -13.95 -0.21
C ALA A 116 -5.23 -15.47 -0.19
N THR A 117 -4.59 -16.23 0.71
CA THR A 117 -4.72 -17.69 0.82
C THR A 117 -5.47 -18.15 2.07
N LEU A 118 -6.03 -17.24 2.89
CA LEU A 118 -6.80 -17.59 4.09
C LEU A 118 -8.21 -18.08 3.76
#